data_AF-A0A523F163-F1
#
_entry.id   AF-A0A523F163-F1
#
_cell.length_a   1.000
_cell.length_b   1.000
_cell.length_c   1.000
_cell.angle_alpha   90.00
_cell.angle_beta   90.00
_cell.angle_gamma   90.00
#
_symmetry.space_group_name_H-M   'P 1'
#
loop_
_entity.id
_entity.type
_entity.pdbx_description
1 polymer ?
#
loop_
_entity_poly.entity_id
_entity_poly.type
_entity_poly.pdbx_seq_one_letter_code
_entity_poly.pdbx_strand_id
1 'polypeptide(L)'
;MYHEANIQLQGNLKSRSIFVKEHLTIGELSQRSGIATSALRFYEERGLISSTRTDGNQRRYQRSALRTVSVIRAAQEIGLTLSEIGLALESLPGSAAPTAADWATMAKGWKSMLDDRIDRLIALRDQLGSCIGCGCLSLKSCALFNPDDKVGSSGTGARYLSDASLRPVLR
;
A
#
# COMPACT_ATOMS: atom_id res chain seq x y z
N MET A 1 -33.34 58.65 0.91
CA MET A 1 -33.09 58.22 2.31
C MET A 1 -32.73 56.75 2.33
N TYR A 2 -31.44 56.43 2.20
CA TYR A 2 -30.82 55.26 2.84
C TYR A 2 -29.37 55.65 3.11
N HIS A 3 -28.96 55.50 4.37
CA HIS A 3 -27.68 55.89 4.93
C HIS A 3 -26.68 54.72 4.80
N GLU A 4 -25.42 55.13 4.72
CA GLU A 4 -24.12 54.44 4.85
C GLU A 4 -24.04 52.99 5.38
N ALA A 5 -23.08 52.25 4.82
CA ALA A 5 -21.99 51.68 5.62
C ALA A 5 -20.73 51.50 4.73
N ASN A 6 -19.75 52.40 4.90
CA ASN A 6 -18.46 52.31 4.26
C ASN A 6 -17.51 51.53 5.18
N ILE A 7 -17.29 50.25 4.91
CA ILE A 7 -16.40 49.41 5.72
C ILE A 7 -14.97 49.61 5.23
N GLN A 8 -14.20 50.41 5.97
CA GLN A 8 -12.74 50.47 5.84
C GLN A 8 -12.13 49.19 6.43
N LEU A 9 -11.80 48.23 5.57
CA LEU A 9 -10.97 47.08 5.94
C LEU A 9 -9.50 47.50 6.04
N GLN A 10 -9.05 47.90 7.22
CA GLN A 10 -7.62 47.85 7.58
C GLN A 10 -7.23 46.40 7.90
N GLY A 11 -7.07 45.58 6.86
CA GLY A 11 -6.59 44.22 6.97
C GLY A 11 -5.09 44.13 6.72
N ASN A 12 -4.28 44.22 7.78
CA ASN A 12 -2.84 43.92 7.70
C ASN A 12 -2.63 42.40 7.64
N LEU A 13 -2.96 41.78 6.50
CA LEU A 13 -2.67 40.37 6.22
C LEU A 13 -1.21 40.25 5.76
N LYS A 14 -0.28 40.20 6.73
CA LYS A 14 1.04 39.60 6.50
C LYS A 14 0.81 38.12 6.18
N SER A 15 0.61 37.80 4.91
CA SER A 15 0.68 36.43 4.40
C SER A 15 2.06 35.91 4.77
N ARG A 16 2.13 35.09 5.84
CA ARG A 16 3.28 34.22 6.08
C ARG A 16 3.32 33.28 4.88
N SER A 17 4.08 33.65 3.86
CA SER A 17 4.49 32.72 2.82
C SER A 17 5.13 31.54 3.53
N ILE A 18 4.41 30.43 3.63
CA ILE A 18 4.96 29.16 4.09
C ILE A 18 5.92 28.77 2.98
N PHE A 19 7.21 29.08 3.13
CA PHE A 19 8.24 28.66 2.19
C PHE A 19 8.28 27.13 2.21
N VAL A 20 7.64 26.52 1.22
CA VAL A 20 7.63 25.08 1.02
C VAL A 20 9.00 24.69 0.50
N LYS A 21 9.82 24.07 1.36
CA LYS A 21 11.13 23.56 0.94
C LYS A 21 10.97 22.49 -0.15
N GLU A 22 11.57 22.75 -1.32
CA GLU A 22 11.57 21.87 -2.50
C GLU A 22 12.33 20.56 -2.28
N HIS A 23 13.41 20.61 -1.50
CA HIS A 23 14.27 19.46 -1.24
C HIS A 23 14.34 19.13 0.26
N LEU A 24 14.34 17.85 0.58
CA LEU A 24 14.39 17.31 1.93
C LEU A 24 15.71 16.58 2.17
N THR A 25 16.27 16.76 3.36
CA THR A 25 17.30 15.84 3.86
C THR A 25 16.68 14.46 4.14
N ILE A 26 17.51 13.43 4.28
CA ILE A 26 17.01 12.10 4.66
C ILE A 26 16.31 12.10 6.03
N GLY A 27 16.77 12.95 6.96
CA GLY A 27 16.17 13.10 8.28
C GLY A 27 14.78 13.74 8.20
N GLU A 28 14.64 14.81 7.41
CA GLU A 28 13.35 15.45 7.16
C GLU A 28 12.38 14.50 6.44
N LEU A 29 12.86 13.74 5.45
CA LEU A 29 12.03 12.74 4.76
C LEU A 29 11.59 11.65 5.72
N SER A 30 12.50 11.15 6.57
CA SER A 30 12.23 10.13 7.58
C SER A 30 11.19 10.60 8.59
N GLN A 31 11.40 11.77 9.20
CA GLN A 31 10.48 12.33 10.19
C GLN A 31 9.07 12.52 9.62
N ARG A 32 8.97 12.99 8.37
CA ARG A 32 7.67 13.31 7.75
C ARG A 32 6.95 12.11 7.16
N SER A 33 7.66 11.07 6.76
CA SER A 33 7.07 9.82 6.26
C SER A 33 6.85 8.78 7.36
N GLY A 34 7.50 8.95 8.52
CA GLY A 34 7.55 7.94 9.58
C GLY A 34 8.38 6.71 9.21
N ILE A 35 9.16 6.76 8.13
CA ILE A 35 10.01 5.66 7.67
C ILE A 35 11.44 5.86 8.15
N ALA A 36 12.06 4.80 8.67
CA ALA A 36 13.45 4.85 9.13
C ALA A 36 14.41 5.27 7.99
N THR A 37 15.45 6.04 8.32
CA THR A 37 16.44 6.47 7.31
C THR A 37 17.13 5.30 6.60
N SER A 38 17.33 4.16 7.28
CA SER A 38 17.84 2.93 6.67
C SER A 38 16.91 2.39 5.58
N ALA A 39 15.61 2.33 5.85
CA ALA A 39 14.60 1.90 4.88
C ALA A 39 14.51 2.87 3.70
N LEU A 40 14.65 4.19 3.92
CA LEU A 40 14.71 5.15 2.82
C LEU A 40 15.94 4.93 1.92
N ARG A 41 17.12 4.66 2.48
CA ARG A 41 18.31 4.30 1.69
C ARG A 41 18.09 3.01 0.90
N PHE A 42 17.45 2.03 1.53
CA PHE A 42 17.11 0.77 0.88
C PHE A 42 16.12 0.92 -0.28
N TYR A 43 15.16 1.84 -0.18
CA TYR A 43 14.26 2.20 -1.27
C TYR A 43 15.02 2.89 -2.41
N GLU A 44 15.97 3.76 -2.07
CA GLU A 44 16.84 4.41 -3.05
C GLU A 44 17.75 3.41 -3.78
N GLU A 45 18.34 2.46 -3.06
CA GLU A 45 19.16 1.37 -3.63
C GLU A 45 18.36 0.47 -4.58
N ARG A 46 17.05 0.32 -4.34
CA ARG A 46 16.11 -0.37 -5.24
C ARG A 46 15.56 0.50 -6.35
N GLY A 47 16.02 1.74 -6.48
CA GLY A 47 15.54 2.67 -7.52
C GLY A 47 14.11 3.18 -7.31
N LEU A 48 13.48 2.92 -6.16
CA LEU A 48 12.09 3.31 -5.89
C LEU A 48 11.96 4.80 -5.56
N ILE A 49 13.01 5.40 -5.03
CA ILE A 49 13.14 6.84 -4.83
C ILE A 49 14.53 7.28 -5.29
N SER A 50 14.69 8.56 -5.60
CA SER A 50 15.97 9.12 -6.03
C SER A 50 16.35 10.33 -5.18
N SER A 51 17.66 10.54 -5.01
CA SER A 51 18.21 11.75 -4.40
C SER A 51 19.20 12.43 -5.34
N THR A 52 19.33 13.74 -5.19
CA THR A 52 20.48 14.50 -5.67
C THR A 52 21.48 14.67 -4.53
N ARG A 53 22.72 15.04 -4.84
CA ARG A 53 23.74 15.33 -3.83
C ARG A 53 24.10 16.81 -3.85
N THR A 54 24.31 17.38 -2.67
CA THR A 54 24.93 18.70 -2.51
C THR A 54 26.44 18.63 -2.74
N ASP A 55 27.10 19.78 -2.85
CA ASP A 55 28.57 19.88 -2.89
C ASP A 55 29.25 19.20 -1.68
N GLY A 56 28.62 19.29 -0.50
CA GLY A 56 29.05 18.56 0.70
C GLY A 56 28.70 17.06 0.72
N ASN A 57 28.40 16.46 -0.43
CA ASN A 57 28.05 15.04 -0.63
C ASN A 57 26.82 14.54 0.17
N GLN A 58 25.92 15.44 0.60
CA GLN A 58 24.71 15.08 1.34
C GLN A 58 23.54 14.82 0.39
N ARG A 59 22.76 13.78 0.67
CA ARG A 59 21.54 13.46 -0.09
C ARG A 59 20.45 14.52 0.09
N ARG A 60 19.74 14.81 -1.00
CA ARG A 60 18.58 15.69 -1.07
C ARG A 60 17.49 15.03 -1.91
N TYR A 61 16.32 14.84 -1.32
CA TYR A 61 15.17 14.23 -1.98
C TYR A 61 14.21 15.32 -2.41
N GLN A 62 13.68 15.22 -3.63
CA GLN A 62 12.56 16.04 -4.06
C GLN A 62 11.38 15.86 -3.09
N ARG A 63 10.60 16.93 -2.86
CA ARG A 63 9.45 16.85 -1.96
C ARG A 63 8.42 15.81 -2.40
N SER A 64 8.32 15.56 -3.71
CA SER A 64 7.50 14.49 -4.29
C SER A 64 7.83 13.09 -3.76
N ALA A 65 9.06 12.85 -3.29
CA ALA A 65 9.46 11.58 -2.71
C ALA A 65 8.59 11.19 -1.50
N LEU A 66 8.02 12.15 -0.77
CA LEU A 66 7.05 11.85 0.29
C LEU A 66 5.85 11.08 -0.22
N ARG A 67 5.32 11.49 -1.39
CA ARG A 67 4.16 10.84 -1.99
C ARG A 67 4.52 9.42 -2.43
N THR A 68 5.67 9.26 -3.07
CA THR A 68 6.18 7.94 -3.48
C THR A 68 6.37 7.02 -2.27
N VAL A 69 6.99 7.50 -1.18
CA VAL A 69 7.18 6.73 0.05
C VAL A 69 5.85 6.34 0.70
N SER A 70 4.87 7.25 0.76
CA SER A 70 3.53 6.93 1.27
C SER A 70 2.84 5.83 0.45
N VAL A 71 3.03 5.85 -0.87
CA VAL A 71 2.46 4.84 -1.76
C VAL A 71 3.17 3.49 -1.60
N ILE A 72 4.51 3.47 -1.53
CA ILE A 72 5.27 2.24 -1.25
C ILE A 72 4.77 1.61 0.05
N ARG A 73 4.57 2.41 1.10
CA ARG A 73 4.05 1.93 2.38
C ARG A 73 2.65 1.33 2.25
N ALA A 74 1.72 2.03 1.60
CA ALA A 74 0.36 1.53 1.40
C ALA A 74 0.35 0.19 0.63
N ALA A 75 1.18 0.07 -0.40
CA ALA A 75 1.30 -1.17 -1.16
C ALA A 75 1.90 -2.32 -0.33
N GLN A 76 2.89 -2.03 0.52
CA GLN A 76 3.43 -3.03 1.45
C GLN A 76 2.39 -3.48 2.49
N GLU A 77 1.51 -2.58 2.95
CA GLU A 77 0.42 -2.92 3.88
C GLU A 77 -0.65 -3.83 3.22
N ILE A 78 -0.86 -3.71 1.91
CA ILE A 78 -1.66 -4.67 1.11
C ILE A 78 -0.92 -6.03 0.95
N GLY A 79 0.39 -6.01 1.16
CA GLY A 79 1.27 -7.17 1.12
C GLY A 79 2.01 -7.37 -0.20
N LEU A 80 2.16 -6.31 -0.99
CA LEU A 80 3.04 -6.31 -2.15
C LEU A 80 4.51 -6.32 -1.70
N THR A 81 5.34 -7.02 -2.46
CA THR A 81 6.78 -6.97 -2.37
C THR A 81 7.32 -5.68 -2.99
N LEU A 82 8.53 -5.27 -2.59
CA LEU A 82 9.18 -4.10 -3.19
C LEU A 82 9.46 -4.27 -4.69
N SER A 83 9.63 -5.51 -5.16
CA SER A 83 9.80 -5.80 -6.59
C SER A 83 8.52 -5.54 -7.38
N GLU A 84 7.36 -6.00 -6.88
CA GLU A 84 6.05 -5.72 -7.50
C GLU A 84 5.75 -4.22 -7.50
N ILE A 85 6.10 -3.53 -6.40
CA ILE A 85 5.96 -2.08 -6.31
C ILE A 85 6.86 -1.37 -7.32
N GLY A 86 8.11 -1.81 -7.49
CA GLY A 86 9.04 -1.27 -8.48
C GLY A 86 8.49 -1.37 -9.90
N LEU A 87 8.03 -2.56 -10.30
CA LEU A 87 7.41 -2.79 -11.62
C LEU A 87 6.19 -1.89 -11.84
N ALA A 88 5.37 -1.68 -10.81
CA ALA A 88 4.23 -0.78 -10.91
C ALA A 88 4.67 0.69 -11.06
N LEU A 89 5.72 1.12 -10.36
CA LEU A 89 6.27 2.47 -10.48
C LEU A 89 6.97 2.73 -11.82
N GLU A 90 7.58 1.71 -12.43
CA GLU A 90 8.18 1.80 -13.77
C GLU A 90 7.14 2.07 -14.87
N SER A 91 5.88 1.66 -14.65
CA SER A 91 4.79 1.93 -15.59
C SER A 91 4.36 3.40 -15.64
N LEU A 92 4.87 4.23 -14.74
CA LEU A 92 4.52 5.64 -14.65
C LEU A 92 5.33 6.47 -15.67
N PRO A 93 4.72 7.51 -16.27
CA PRO A 93 5.43 8.40 -17.18
C PRO A 93 6.63 9.03 -16.47
N GLY A 94 7.81 8.91 -17.08
CA GLY A 94 9.10 9.25 -16.47
C GLY A 94 9.32 10.73 -16.11
N SER A 95 10.47 10.98 -15.46
CA SER A 95 11.08 12.24 -14.95
C SER A 95 10.23 13.23 -14.14
N ALA A 96 8.91 13.23 -14.28
CA ALA A 96 7.98 14.03 -13.49
C ALA A 96 7.46 13.24 -12.28
N ALA A 97 7.03 13.96 -11.25
CA ALA A 97 6.34 13.35 -10.12
C ALA A 97 4.99 12.76 -10.62
N PRO A 98 4.63 11.53 -10.23
CA PRO A 98 3.40 10.92 -10.72
C PRO A 98 2.15 11.71 -10.34
N THR A 99 1.26 11.87 -11.32
CA THR A 99 0.01 12.62 -11.21
C THR A 99 -1.05 11.85 -10.41
N ALA A 100 -2.14 12.50 -10.03
CA ALA A 100 -3.26 11.82 -9.39
C ALA A 100 -3.88 10.70 -10.26
N ALA A 101 -3.89 10.88 -11.59
CA ALA A 101 -4.42 9.89 -12.53
C ALA A 101 -3.53 8.63 -12.59
N ASP A 102 -2.21 8.83 -12.56
CA ASP A 102 -1.22 7.75 -12.51
C ASP A 102 -1.44 6.86 -11.28
N TRP A 103 -1.58 7.49 -10.11
CA TRP A 103 -1.88 6.77 -8.86
C TRP A 103 -3.23 6.06 -8.89
N ALA A 104 -4.26 6.68 -9.49
CA ALA A 104 -5.58 6.07 -9.58
C ALA A 104 -5.57 4.80 -10.44
N THR A 105 -4.76 4.77 -11.51
CA THR A 105 -4.60 3.59 -12.37
C THR A 105 -3.92 2.46 -11.61
N MET A 106 -2.82 2.72 -10.91
CA MET A 106 -2.15 1.72 -10.07
C MET A 106 -3.08 1.19 -8.95
N ALA A 107 -3.80 2.09 -8.29
CA ALA A 107 -4.69 1.75 -7.19
C ALA A 107 -5.81 0.79 -7.60
N LYS A 108 -6.27 0.82 -8.86
CA LYS A 108 -7.28 -0.15 -9.36
C LYS A 108 -6.77 -1.58 -9.31
N GLY A 109 -5.53 -1.82 -9.76
CA GLY A 109 -4.91 -3.14 -9.72
C GLY A 109 -4.71 -3.62 -8.29
N TRP A 110 -4.23 -2.74 -7.41
CA TRP A 110 -4.01 -3.07 -6.00
C TRP A 110 -5.31 -3.30 -5.24
N LYS A 111 -6.37 -2.56 -5.57
CA LYS A 111 -7.70 -2.79 -5.00
C LYS A 111 -8.18 -4.21 -5.30
N SER A 112 -8.06 -4.68 -6.55
CA SER A 112 -8.44 -6.06 -6.90
C SER A 112 -7.67 -7.10 -6.08
N MET A 113 -6.36 -6.91 -5.91
CA MET A 113 -5.56 -7.83 -5.10
C MET A 113 -5.93 -7.79 -3.60
N LEU A 114 -6.27 -6.60 -3.09
CA LEU A 114 -6.73 -6.43 -1.72
C LEU A 114 -8.10 -7.10 -1.51
N ASP A 115 -9.03 -6.90 -2.43
CA ASP A 115 -10.38 -7.51 -2.40
C ASP A 115 -10.25 -9.05 -2.42
N ASP A 116 -9.45 -9.62 -3.32
CA ASP A 116 -9.16 -11.06 -3.36
C ASP A 116 -8.59 -11.60 -2.04
N ARG A 117 -7.74 -10.81 -1.37
CA ARG A 117 -7.13 -11.18 -0.10
C ARG A 117 -8.14 -11.09 1.05
N ILE A 118 -8.99 -10.06 1.05
CA ILE A 118 -10.10 -9.92 2.00
C ILE A 118 -11.05 -11.10 1.87
N ASP A 119 -11.45 -11.48 0.67
CA ASP A 119 -12.37 -12.60 0.43
C ASP A 119 -11.80 -13.92 0.94
N ARG A 120 -10.51 -14.18 0.71
CA ARG A 120 -9.82 -15.36 1.26
C ARG A 120 -9.75 -15.33 2.79
N LEU A 121 -9.48 -14.18 3.39
CA LEU A 121 -9.42 -14.02 4.85
C LEU A 121 -10.80 -14.17 5.49
N ILE A 122 -11.86 -13.64 4.87
CA ILE A 122 -13.25 -13.83 5.28
C ILE A 122 -13.62 -15.31 5.21
N ALA A 123 -13.34 -15.97 4.08
CA ALA A 123 -13.60 -17.38 3.92
C ALA A 123 -12.87 -18.19 5.00
N LEU A 124 -11.59 -17.90 5.26
CA LEU A 124 -10.79 -18.56 6.29
C LEU A 124 -11.40 -18.35 7.69
N ARG A 125 -11.76 -17.11 8.04
CA ARG A 125 -12.42 -16.78 9.31
C ARG A 125 -13.70 -17.61 9.50
N ASP A 126 -14.54 -17.67 8.48
CA ASP A 126 -15.82 -18.37 8.55
C ASP A 126 -15.63 -19.89 8.66
N GLN A 127 -14.58 -20.43 8.04
CA GLN A 127 -14.17 -21.85 8.18
C GLN A 127 -13.58 -22.17 9.54
N LEU A 128 -12.83 -21.25 10.18
CA LEU A 128 -12.34 -21.47 11.54
C LEU A 128 -13.52 -21.64 12.50
N GLY A 129 -14.60 -20.87 12.30
CA GLY A 129 -15.85 -21.03 13.04
C GLY A 129 -16.49 -22.41 12.84
N SER A 130 -16.53 -22.94 11.61
CA SER A 130 -17.08 -24.27 11.35
C SER A 130 -16.19 -25.41 11.87
N CYS A 131 -14.86 -25.26 11.87
CA CYS A 131 -13.94 -26.25 12.44
C CYS A 131 -14.04 -26.32 13.97
N ILE A 132 -14.23 -25.19 14.64
CA ILE A 132 -14.44 -25.13 16.09
C ILE A 132 -15.86 -25.61 16.46
N GLY A 133 -16.88 -25.22 15.69
CA GLY A 133 -18.28 -25.62 15.91
C GLY A 133 -18.61 -27.07 15.53
N CYS A 134 -17.86 -27.68 14.61
CA CYS A 134 -18.01 -29.08 14.22
C CYS A 134 -17.56 -30.04 15.33
N GLY A 135 -16.64 -29.63 16.21
CA GLY A 135 -16.14 -30.45 17.32
C GLY A 135 -15.49 -31.77 16.89
N CYS A 136 -15.24 -31.98 15.59
CA CYS A 136 -14.94 -33.32 15.07
C CYS A 136 -13.58 -33.86 15.52
N LEU A 137 -12.58 -33.02 15.80
CA LEU A 137 -11.20 -33.44 16.15
C LEU A 137 -10.66 -34.59 15.26
N SER A 138 -11.23 -34.74 14.06
CA SER A 138 -11.11 -35.91 13.22
C SER A 138 -10.86 -35.43 11.80
N LEU A 139 -9.68 -35.77 11.30
CA LEU A 139 -9.27 -35.51 9.91
C LEU A 139 -10.26 -36.13 8.91
N LYS A 140 -11.07 -37.13 9.30
CA LYS A 140 -12.03 -37.80 8.40
C LYS A 140 -13.25 -36.94 8.04
N SER A 141 -13.57 -35.90 8.81
CA SER A 141 -14.81 -35.12 8.68
C SER A 141 -14.57 -33.64 8.38
N CYS A 142 -13.32 -33.23 8.19
CA CYS A 142 -12.97 -31.83 7.94
C CYS A 142 -13.04 -31.52 6.44
N ALA A 143 -13.86 -30.55 6.03
CA ALA A 143 -13.97 -30.08 4.63
C ALA A 143 -12.66 -29.48 4.07
N LEU A 144 -11.69 -29.22 4.97
CA LEU A 144 -10.36 -28.69 4.62
C LEU A 144 -9.31 -29.78 4.53
N PHE A 145 -9.59 -30.98 5.05
CA PHE A 145 -8.69 -32.12 4.91
C PHE A 145 -8.80 -32.68 3.50
N ASN A 146 -7.65 -32.84 2.85
CA ASN A 146 -7.52 -33.40 1.51
C ASN A 146 -6.93 -34.83 1.62
N PRO A 147 -7.75 -35.84 1.99
CA PRO A 147 -7.27 -37.22 2.06
C PRO A 147 -6.77 -37.65 0.69
N ASP A 148 -5.64 -38.36 0.68
CA ASP A 148 -5.02 -38.91 -0.53
C ASP A 148 -4.65 -37.84 -1.59
N ASP A 149 -4.55 -36.58 -1.19
CA ASP A 149 -4.20 -35.44 -2.04
C ASP A 149 -5.05 -35.30 -3.32
N LYS A 150 -6.36 -35.57 -3.23
CA LYS A 150 -7.29 -35.61 -4.37
C LYS A 150 -7.30 -34.36 -5.26
N VAL A 151 -7.02 -33.18 -4.70
CA VAL A 151 -6.94 -31.91 -5.46
C VAL A 151 -5.52 -31.37 -5.63
N GLY A 152 -4.49 -32.20 -5.41
CA GLY A 152 -3.09 -31.80 -5.63
C GLY A 152 -2.80 -31.38 -7.08
N SER A 153 -3.53 -31.95 -8.05
CA SER A 153 -3.45 -31.55 -9.47
C SER A 153 -3.95 -30.12 -9.73
N SER A 154 -4.71 -29.52 -8.81
CA SER A 154 -5.17 -28.13 -8.91
C SER A 154 -4.11 -27.11 -8.49
N GLY A 155 -2.94 -27.57 -8.01
CA GLY A 155 -1.76 -26.76 -7.72
C GLY A 155 -1.18 -26.99 -6.33
N THR A 156 -0.15 -26.23 -5.97
CA THR A 156 0.57 -26.39 -4.70
C THR A 156 -0.21 -25.87 -3.49
N GLY A 157 0.01 -26.47 -2.32
CA GLY A 157 -0.49 -25.98 -1.02
C GLY A 157 -1.88 -26.50 -0.62
N ALA A 158 -2.45 -25.93 0.43
CA ALA A 158 -3.75 -26.34 0.97
C ALA A 158 -4.91 -25.88 0.08
N ARG A 159 -5.18 -26.62 -1.01
CA ARG A 159 -6.11 -26.21 -2.07
C ARG A 159 -7.53 -25.95 -1.61
N TYR A 160 -8.08 -26.78 -0.72
CA TYR A 160 -9.39 -26.54 -0.11
C TYR A 160 -9.43 -25.26 0.72
N LEU A 161 -8.32 -24.82 1.29
CA LEU A 161 -8.25 -23.56 2.02
C LEU A 161 -8.25 -22.37 1.06
N SER A 162 -7.41 -22.44 0.02
CA SER A 162 -7.20 -21.35 -0.94
C SER A 162 -8.34 -21.17 -1.94
N ASP A 163 -9.13 -22.22 -2.19
CA ASP A 163 -10.20 -22.23 -3.18
C ASP A 163 -11.43 -22.95 -2.63
N ALA A 164 -12.48 -22.18 -2.34
CA ALA A 164 -13.72 -22.71 -1.79
C ALA A 164 -14.51 -23.57 -2.80
N SER A 165 -14.32 -23.36 -4.10
CA SER A 165 -15.04 -24.11 -5.15
C SER A 165 -14.60 -25.56 -5.24
N LEU A 166 -13.37 -25.87 -4.79
CA LEU A 166 -12.82 -27.22 -4.79
C LEU A 166 -13.32 -28.08 -3.61
N ARG A 167 -13.99 -27.48 -2.61
CA ARG A 167 -14.32 -28.18 -1.36
C ARG A 167 -15.40 -29.25 -1.57
N PRO A 168 -15.25 -30.42 -0.93
CA PRO A 168 -16.31 -31.42 -0.91
C PRO A 168 -17.51 -30.93 -0.08
N VAL A 169 -18.71 -31.21 -0.55
CA VAL A 169 -19.93 -31.06 0.27
C VAL A 169 -19.92 -32.17 1.32
N LEU A 170 -19.68 -31.81 2.59
CA LEU A 170 -19.82 -32.75 3.70
C LEU A 170 -21.31 -33.13 3.82
N ARG A 171 -21.60 -34.43 3.75
CA ARG A 171 -22.92 -34.98 4.05
C ARG A 171 -23.05 -35.28 5.54
#